data_AF-A0A0F8WHC3-F1
#
_entry.id   AF-A0A0F8WHC3-F1
#
_cell.length_a   1.000
_cell.length_b   1.000
_cell.length_c   1.000
_cell.angle_alpha   90.00
_cell.angle_beta   90.00
_cell.angle_gamma   90.00
#
_symmetry.space_group_name_H-M   'P 1'
#
loop_
_entity.id
_entity.type
_entity.pdbx_description
1 polymer ?
#
loop_
_entity_poly.entity_id
_entity_poly.type
_entity_poly.pdbx_seq_one_letter_code
_entity_poly.pdbx_strand_id
1 'polypeptide(L)'
;REGYPDVFFLQPRVFRRTEGLRFEGKSHNYIVGSSEKYPRKFPINELIFVHARTDENAQKRAEQRRKMNLKNLGEDIKNEPDKPRPYFYLAQTYLEIKDYKKAEKYYKIYLGKSEWGDERAQAYLGLSTMLAGEDDDARKEEAKKYALLAITERWDRAEPYLLLGDIAFEVGKDKDLSDFDRIEAFYEAEHWYKAATKMKPPISSLFLHGPSYAFLPYERLCQVYDRTCRWQDAIENGLVVLKFLKTLDSMSRNIQVWEKNLQVIPENRSILVFARGAEFIAPIAEYFTKHNYNVALHERFDSDLLTFCHKPGDIVFFEWCDVNVVEATRSREKPA
;
A
#
# COMPACT_ATOMS: atom_id res chain seq x y z
N ARG A 1 -22.15 1.75 4.56
CA ARG A 1 -21.60 3.07 4.15
C ARG A 1 -21.69 3.11 2.64
N GLU A 2 -22.37 4.09 2.07
CA GLU A 2 -22.53 4.23 0.62
C GLU A 2 -21.16 4.39 -0.05
N GLY A 3 -20.90 3.70 -1.16
CA GLY A 3 -19.67 3.84 -1.93
C GLY A 3 -18.50 2.90 -1.60
N TYR A 4 -18.60 2.09 -0.55
CA TYR A 4 -17.61 1.04 -0.30
C TYR A 4 -17.88 -0.15 -1.22
N PRO A 5 -16.87 -0.71 -1.91
CA PRO A 5 -17.08 -1.91 -2.71
C PRO A 5 -17.55 -3.06 -1.82
N ASP A 6 -18.61 -3.75 -2.24
CA ASP A 6 -18.97 -5.02 -1.64
C ASP A 6 -17.87 -6.02 -1.99
N VAL A 7 -17.07 -6.38 -0.99
CA VAL A 7 -16.07 -7.42 -1.16
C VAL A 7 -16.60 -8.72 -0.58
N PHE A 8 -16.95 -9.60 -1.51
CA PHE A 8 -17.49 -10.91 -1.21
C PHE A 8 -16.36 -11.84 -0.80
N PHE A 9 -16.35 -12.25 0.47
CA PHE A 9 -15.57 -13.40 0.91
C PHE A 9 -16.48 -14.63 0.84
N LEU A 10 -16.00 -15.71 0.22
CA LEU A 10 -16.78 -16.93 0.09
C LEU A 10 -16.50 -17.82 1.28
N GLN A 11 -17.44 -17.88 2.22
CA GLN A 11 -17.41 -18.84 3.31
C GLN A 11 -18.63 -19.78 3.22
N PRO A 12 -18.42 -21.09 2.99
CA PRO A 12 -19.52 -22.05 3.05
C PRO A 12 -20.10 -22.08 4.47
N ARG A 13 -21.37 -21.66 4.59
CA ARG A 13 -22.14 -21.67 5.85
C ARG A 13 -23.10 -22.84 5.95
N VAL A 14 -23.57 -23.32 4.80
CA VAL A 14 -24.52 -24.43 4.70
C VAL A 14 -24.01 -25.37 3.63
N PHE A 15 -23.95 -26.66 3.94
CA PHE A 15 -23.64 -27.72 2.98
C PHE A 15 -24.46 -28.95 3.31
N ARG A 16 -24.79 -29.75 2.29
CA ARG A 16 -25.51 -31.01 2.49
C ARG A 16 -24.61 -31.95 3.30
N ARG A 17 -25.15 -32.53 4.38
CA ARG A 17 -24.43 -33.54 5.17
C ARG A 17 -23.95 -34.64 4.23
N THR A 18 -22.65 -34.75 4.11
CA THR A 18 -21.96 -35.70 3.23
C THR A 18 -20.93 -36.41 4.06
N GLU A 19 -20.82 -37.72 3.89
CA GLU A 19 -19.85 -38.52 4.61
C GLU A 19 -18.44 -37.96 4.42
N GLY A 20 -17.72 -37.75 5.54
CA GLY A 20 -16.40 -37.14 5.57
C GLY A 20 -16.37 -35.63 5.70
N LEU A 21 -17.46 -34.89 5.43
CA LEU A 21 -17.53 -33.43 5.62
C LEU A 21 -18.03 -33.07 7.02
N ARG A 22 -17.24 -32.31 7.78
CA ARG A 22 -17.63 -31.79 9.11
C ARG A 22 -16.96 -30.44 9.38
N PHE A 23 -17.48 -29.69 10.35
CA PHE A 23 -16.77 -28.56 10.93
C PHE A 23 -15.74 -29.04 11.97
N GLU A 24 -14.57 -28.42 11.98
CA GLU A 24 -13.50 -28.64 12.95
C GLU A 24 -13.02 -27.29 13.55
N GLY A 25 -12.43 -27.36 14.74
CA GLY A 25 -11.98 -26.21 15.55
C GLY A 25 -13.04 -25.76 16.56
N LYS A 26 -12.65 -25.44 17.80
CA LYS A 26 -13.57 -24.90 18.82
C LYS A 26 -13.88 -23.42 18.56
N SER A 27 -12.86 -22.68 18.12
CA SER A 27 -12.97 -21.31 17.60
C SER A 27 -12.63 -21.30 16.12
N HIS A 28 -13.23 -20.37 15.36
CA HIS A 28 -13.05 -20.25 13.90
C HIS A 28 -13.34 -21.56 13.14
N ASN A 29 -14.56 -22.10 13.30
CA ASN A 29 -14.93 -23.38 12.68
C ASN A 29 -14.66 -23.36 11.17
N TYR A 30 -14.01 -24.43 10.68
CA TYR A 30 -13.71 -24.63 9.27
C TYR A 30 -14.14 -26.02 8.83
N ILE A 31 -14.46 -26.17 7.54
CA ILE A 31 -14.86 -27.47 7.01
C ILE A 31 -13.60 -28.32 6.75
N VAL A 32 -13.66 -29.60 7.08
CA VAL A 32 -12.67 -30.63 6.74
C VAL A 32 -13.37 -31.80 6.06
N GLY A 33 -12.67 -32.51 5.17
CA GLY A 33 -13.15 -33.74 4.50
C GLY A 33 -12.58 -33.97 3.09
N SER A 34 -13.00 -35.06 2.43
CA SER A 34 -12.50 -35.47 1.10
C SER A 34 -12.74 -34.41 0.01
N SER A 35 -11.65 -33.99 -0.65
CA SER A 35 -11.62 -32.96 -1.70
C SER A 35 -12.32 -33.36 -3.00
N GLU A 36 -12.61 -34.65 -3.21
CA GLU A 36 -13.40 -35.15 -4.33
C GLU A 36 -14.89 -34.82 -4.17
N LYS A 37 -15.37 -34.67 -2.93
CA LYS A 37 -16.75 -34.29 -2.59
C LYS A 37 -16.89 -32.84 -2.15
N TYR A 38 -15.79 -32.08 -2.08
CA TYR A 38 -15.88 -30.64 -1.97
C TYR A 38 -16.51 -30.10 -3.25
N PRO A 39 -17.62 -29.36 -3.18
CA PRO A 39 -18.05 -28.58 -4.32
C PRO A 39 -16.97 -27.52 -4.58
N ARG A 40 -16.00 -27.84 -5.46
CA ARG A 40 -15.00 -26.88 -5.98
C ARG A 40 -15.64 -25.74 -6.76
N LYS A 41 -16.92 -25.92 -7.11
CA LYS A 41 -17.80 -24.89 -7.64
C LYS A 41 -18.74 -24.52 -6.51
N PHE A 42 -18.62 -23.30 -5.99
CA PHE A 42 -19.72 -22.65 -5.30
C PHE A 42 -20.73 -22.28 -6.39
N PRO A 43 -21.91 -22.92 -6.51
CA PRO A 43 -22.97 -22.34 -7.32
C PRO A 43 -23.37 -21.05 -6.61
N ILE A 44 -22.87 -19.93 -7.10
CA ILE A 44 -23.24 -18.61 -6.57
C ILE A 44 -24.59 -18.25 -7.22
N ASN A 45 -25.61 -17.95 -6.41
CA ASN A 45 -26.37 -16.68 -6.48
C ASN A 45 -27.75 -16.69 -5.78
N GLU A 46 -28.26 -17.78 -5.22
CA GLU A 46 -29.66 -17.79 -4.73
C GLU A 46 -29.86 -17.41 -3.24
N LEU A 47 -28.79 -17.30 -2.44
CA LEU A 47 -28.96 -17.02 -1.01
C LEU A 47 -27.90 -16.08 -0.44
N ILE A 48 -28.35 -14.89 -0.03
CA ILE A 48 -27.52 -13.86 0.63
C ILE A 48 -27.88 -13.85 2.12
N PHE A 49 -26.90 -14.12 2.99
CA PHE A 49 -27.06 -13.94 4.43
C PHE A 49 -26.61 -12.53 4.84
N VAL A 50 -27.56 -11.64 5.10
CA VAL A 50 -27.24 -10.31 5.65
C VAL A 50 -27.20 -10.39 7.17
N HIS A 51 -25.99 -10.38 7.74
CA HIS A 51 -25.81 -10.28 9.19
C HIS A 51 -25.92 -8.82 9.67
N ALA A 52 -27.13 -8.28 9.70
CA ALA A 52 -27.39 -6.97 10.28
C ALA A 52 -27.25 -7.02 11.81
N ARG A 53 -26.45 -6.12 12.39
CA ARG A 53 -26.28 -5.98 13.84
C ARG A 53 -26.17 -4.49 14.17
N THR A 54 -26.67 -4.08 15.34
CA THR A 54 -26.42 -2.74 15.86
C THR A 54 -24.94 -2.59 16.25
N ASP A 55 -24.41 -1.37 16.22
CA ASP A 55 -23.01 -1.09 16.57
C ASP A 55 -22.68 -1.51 18.01
N GLU A 56 -23.59 -1.25 18.95
CA GLU A 56 -23.44 -1.68 20.35
C GLU A 56 -23.29 -3.20 20.46
N ASN A 57 -24.13 -3.96 19.76
CA ASN A 57 -24.04 -5.42 19.74
C ASN A 57 -22.77 -5.90 19.01
N ALA A 58 -22.31 -5.17 17.98
CA ALA A 58 -21.06 -5.46 17.31
C ALA A 58 -19.87 -5.34 18.27
N GLN A 59 -19.83 -4.27 19.07
CA GLN A 59 -18.80 -4.01 20.07
C GLN A 59 -18.81 -5.05 21.19
N LYS A 60 -19.97 -5.30 21.83
CA LYS A 60 -20.12 -6.33 22.88
C LYS A 60 -19.66 -7.70 22.39
N ARG A 61 -20.05 -8.09 21.17
CA ARG A 61 -19.64 -9.36 20.58
C ARG A 61 -18.15 -9.39 20.21
N ALA A 62 -17.55 -8.27 19.83
CA ALA A 62 -16.12 -8.19 19.58
C ALA A 62 -15.32 -8.45 20.86
N GLU A 63 -15.69 -7.81 21.96
CA GLU A 63 -15.04 -8.03 23.26
C GLU A 63 -15.21 -9.47 23.75
N GLN A 64 -16.43 -10.02 23.64
CA GLN A 64 -16.70 -11.42 23.99
C GLN A 64 -15.84 -12.38 23.15
N ARG A 65 -15.75 -12.17 21.83
CA ARG A 65 -14.93 -12.99 20.93
C ARG A 65 -13.46 -12.93 21.30
N ARG A 66 -12.92 -11.76 21.62
CA ARG A 66 -11.51 -11.61 22.03
C ARG A 66 -11.20 -12.46 23.27
N LYS A 67 -12.01 -12.34 24.33
CA LYS A 67 -11.83 -13.12 25.57
C LYS A 67 -11.92 -14.63 25.29
N MET A 68 -12.91 -15.04 24.51
CA MET A 68 -13.14 -16.44 24.18
C MET A 68 -12.04 -17.02 23.28
N ASN A 69 -11.54 -16.26 22.31
CA ASN A 69 -10.45 -16.66 21.42
C ASN A 69 -9.15 -16.86 22.19
N LEU A 70 -8.76 -15.92 23.06
CA LEU A 70 -7.54 -16.04 23.86
C LEU A 70 -7.54 -17.31 24.73
N LYS A 71 -8.69 -17.64 25.33
CA LYS A 71 -8.84 -18.85 26.14
C LYS A 71 -8.83 -20.12 25.27
N ASN A 72 -9.77 -20.21 24.32
CA ASN A 72 -9.99 -21.44 23.55
C ASN A 72 -8.81 -21.79 22.65
N LEU A 73 -8.23 -20.79 21.97
CA LEU A 73 -7.06 -21.03 21.09
C LEU A 73 -5.82 -21.40 21.91
N GLY A 74 -5.68 -20.83 23.12
CA GLY A 74 -4.64 -21.22 24.05
C GLY A 74 -4.79 -22.67 24.55
N GLU A 75 -6.02 -23.13 24.80
CA GLU A 75 -6.31 -24.53 25.12
C GLU A 75 -6.07 -25.45 23.91
N ASP A 76 -6.47 -25.04 22.71
CA ASP A 76 -6.26 -25.81 21.48
C ASP A 76 -4.75 -26.01 21.21
N ILE A 77 -3.92 -24.98 21.42
CA ILE A 77 -2.46 -25.09 21.32
C ILE A 77 -1.88 -26.04 22.37
N LYS A 78 -2.42 -26.06 23.59
CA LYS A 78 -1.95 -26.97 24.65
C LYS A 78 -2.29 -28.44 24.34
N ASN A 79 -3.49 -28.67 23.80
CA ASN A 79 -3.99 -30.02 23.53
C ASN A 79 -3.43 -30.56 22.21
N GLU A 80 -3.26 -29.71 21.19
CA GLU A 80 -2.87 -30.06 19.84
C GLU A 80 -1.79 -29.09 19.29
N PRO A 81 -0.56 -29.12 19.83
CA PRO A 81 0.50 -28.14 19.52
C PRO A 81 1.01 -28.18 18.07
N ASP A 82 0.66 -29.22 17.32
CA ASP A 82 1.06 -29.34 15.92
C ASP A 82 0.06 -28.75 14.94
N LYS A 83 -1.15 -28.40 15.40
CA LYS A 83 -2.14 -27.74 14.53
C LYS A 83 -1.73 -26.28 14.28
N PRO A 84 -1.54 -25.86 13.01
CA PRO A 84 -1.07 -24.50 12.72
C PRO A 84 -2.14 -23.43 12.98
N ARG A 85 -3.41 -23.67 12.60
CA ARG A 85 -4.48 -22.65 12.64
C ARG A 85 -4.69 -21.97 13.99
N PRO A 86 -4.67 -22.66 15.14
CA PRO A 86 -4.75 -22.01 16.45
C PRO A 86 -3.71 -20.91 16.64
N TYR A 87 -2.48 -21.09 16.16
CA TYR A 87 -1.42 -20.08 16.22
C TYR A 87 -1.74 -18.86 15.36
N PHE A 88 -2.24 -19.05 14.14
CA PHE A 88 -2.64 -17.96 13.25
C PHE A 88 -3.73 -17.08 13.87
N TYR A 89 -4.83 -17.69 14.32
CA TYR A 89 -5.94 -16.92 14.90
C TYR A 89 -5.57 -16.30 16.26
N LEU A 90 -4.66 -16.92 17.00
CA LEU A 90 -4.15 -16.35 18.23
C LEU A 90 -3.27 -15.12 17.95
N ALA A 91 -2.41 -15.19 16.93
CA ALA A 91 -1.63 -14.06 16.46
C ALA A 91 -2.51 -12.89 15.98
N GLN A 92 -3.55 -13.17 15.19
CA GLN A 92 -4.54 -12.17 14.77
C GLN A 92 -5.24 -11.51 15.98
N THR A 93 -5.63 -12.32 16.97
CA THR A 93 -6.26 -11.79 18.20
C THR A 93 -5.30 -10.87 18.96
N TYR A 94 -4.01 -11.22 19.04
CA TYR A 94 -3.00 -10.37 19.66
C TYR A 94 -2.72 -9.08 18.88
N LEU A 95 -2.74 -9.16 17.54
CA LEU A 95 -2.62 -8.00 16.67
C LEU A 95 -3.79 -7.02 16.89
N GLU A 96 -5.03 -7.52 16.96
CA GLU A 96 -6.22 -6.70 17.21
C GLU A 96 -6.19 -5.96 18.56
N ILE A 97 -5.56 -6.54 19.59
CA ILE A 97 -5.41 -5.91 20.91
C ILE A 97 -4.07 -5.19 21.07
N LYS A 98 -3.30 -5.05 19.99
CA LYS A 98 -1.99 -4.37 19.93
C LYS A 98 -0.92 -4.96 20.87
N ASP A 99 -1.01 -6.25 21.21
CA ASP A 99 0.08 -6.99 21.87
C ASP A 99 1.03 -7.53 20.78
N TYR A 100 1.77 -6.60 20.19
CA TYR A 100 2.62 -6.85 19.01
C TYR A 100 3.67 -7.93 19.25
N LYS A 101 4.27 -7.95 20.45
CA LYS A 101 5.25 -8.98 20.82
C LYS A 101 4.67 -10.39 20.75
N LYS A 102 3.45 -10.60 21.25
CA LYS A 102 2.80 -11.92 21.16
C LYS A 102 2.30 -12.21 19.76
N ALA A 103 1.77 -11.22 19.05
CA ALA A 103 1.35 -11.37 17.66
C ALA A 103 2.51 -11.87 16.79
N GLU A 104 3.67 -11.21 16.88
CA GLU A 104 4.90 -11.59 16.17
C GLU A 104 5.31 -13.04 16.46
N LYS A 105 5.40 -13.39 17.75
CA LYS A 105 5.77 -14.74 18.20
C LYS A 105 4.86 -15.79 17.55
N TYR A 106 3.55 -15.59 17.61
CA TYR A 106 2.61 -16.61 17.15
C TYR A 106 2.50 -16.67 15.61
N TYR A 107 2.67 -15.55 14.90
CA TYR A 107 2.82 -15.58 13.45
C TYR A 107 4.06 -16.35 13.01
N LYS A 108 5.22 -16.11 13.65
CA LYS A 108 6.46 -16.84 13.33
C LYS A 108 6.32 -18.35 13.57
N ILE A 109 5.66 -18.75 14.67
CA ILE A 109 5.34 -20.18 14.91
C ILE A 109 4.41 -20.74 13.83
N TYR A 110 3.35 -20.01 13.49
CA TYR A 110 2.41 -20.42 12.44
C TYR A 110 3.10 -20.64 11.09
N LEU A 111 3.94 -19.68 10.67
CA LEU A 111 4.67 -19.73 9.41
C LEU A 111 5.67 -20.89 9.31
N GLY A 112 6.16 -21.37 10.46
CA GLY A 112 6.99 -22.59 10.53
C GLY A 112 6.20 -23.90 10.50
N LYS A 113 4.86 -23.86 10.56
CA LYS A 113 3.99 -25.05 10.63
C LYS A 113 3.02 -25.19 9.45
N SER A 114 2.70 -24.11 8.75
CA SER A 114 1.69 -24.10 7.68
C SER A 114 2.32 -23.85 6.32
N GLU A 115 1.78 -24.54 5.31
CA GLU A 115 2.08 -24.34 3.88
C GLU A 115 0.90 -23.71 3.13
N TRP A 116 -0.19 -23.34 3.83
CA TRP A 116 -1.38 -22.81 3.16
C TRP A 116 -1.22 -21.32 2.80
N GLY A 117 -1.01 -21.04 1.51
CA GLY A 117 -0.64 -19.72 0.99
C GLY A 117 -1.55 -18.55 1.42
N ASP A 118 -2.87 -18.74 1.48
CA ASP A 118 -3.81 -17.67 1.87
C ASP A 118 -3.54 -17.13 3.28
N GLU A 119 -3.43 -18.02 4.27
CA GLU A 119 -3.20 -17.64 5.66
C GLU A 119 -1.74 -17.21 5.87
N ARG A 120 -0.79 -17.80 5.13
CA ARG A 120 0.62 -17.38 5.14
C ARG A 120 0.76 -15.95 4.63
N ALA A 121 0.14 -15.60 3.51
CA ALA A 121 0.09 -14.23 3.00
C ALA A 121 -0.50 -13.26 4.05
N GLN A 122 -1.58 -13.66 4.71
CA GLN A 122 -2.20 -12.84 5.75
C GLN A 122 -1.32 -12.70 7.01
N ALA A 123 -0.60 -13.75 7.39
CA ALA A 123 0.34 -13.73 8.51
C ALA A 123 1.52 -12.80 8.22
N TYR A 124 2.08 -12.89 7.01
CA TYR A 124 3.12 -11.97 6.54
C TYR A 124 2.63 -10.53 6.48
N LEU A 125 1.41 -10.28 6.00
CA LEU A 125 0.81 -8.95 6.03
C LEU A 125 0.67 -8.42 7.46
N GLY A 126 0.20 -9.26 8.40
CA GLY A 126 0.08 -8.89 9.81
C GLY A 126 1.42 -8.55 10.48
N LEU A 127 2.48 -9.31 10.16
CA LEU A 127 3.85 -8.99 10.59
C LEU A 127 4.29 -7.66 9.99
N SER A 128 4.15 -7.49 8.68
CA SER A 128 4.56 -6.29 7.99
C SER A 128 3.86 -5.03 8.52
N THR A 129 2.53 -5.04 8.70
CA THR A 129 1.77 -3.88 9.21
C THR A 129 2.21 -3.45 10.60
N MET A 130 2.50 -4.41 11.47
CA MET A 130 2.93 -4.15 12.83
C MET A 130 4.33 -3.52 12.87
N LEU A 131 5.26 -4.08 12.09
CA LEU A 131 6.64 -3.63 12.00
C LEU A 131 6.78 -2.26 11.32
N ALA A 132 5.96 -2.00 10.31
CA ALA A 132 5.92 -0.72 9.62
C ALA A 132 5.50 0.44 10.54
N GLY A 133 4.78 0.15 11.63
CA GLY A 133 4.37 1.14 12.63
C GLY A 133 5.41 1.41 13.73
N GLU A 134 6.55 0.73 13.72
CA GLU A 134 7.64 0.95 14.68
C GLU A 134 8.58 2.06 14.18
N ASP A 135 9.12 2.85 15.11
CA ASP A 135 10.09 3.91 14.82
C ASP A 135 11.53 3.36 14.87
N ASP A 136 11.77 2.33 14.05
CA ASP A 136 13.06 1.65 13.92
C ASP A 136 13.24 1.23 12.46
N ASP A 137 14.30 1.71 11.80
CA ASP A 137 14.52 1.49 10.37
C ASP A 137 14.82 0.04 10.03
N ALA A 138 15.49 -0.71 10.93
CA ALA A 138 15.70 -2.14 10.72
C ALA A 138 14.37 -2.91 10.77
N ARG A 139 13.43 -2.46 11.61
CA ARG A 139 12.07 -3.02 11.68
C ARG A 139 11.24 -2.66 10.46
N LYS A 140 11.35 -1.42 9.94
CA LYS A 140 10.73 -1.03 8.67
C LYS A 140 11.26 -1.83 7.48
N GLU A 141 12.56 -2.11 7.43
CA GLU A 141 13.14 -3.00 6.41
C GLU A 141 12.68 -4.46 6.57
N GLU A 142 12.52 -4.95 7.80
CA GLU A 142 11.87 -6.26 8.06
C GLU A 142 10.40 -6.24 7.58
N ALA A 143 9.68 -5.13 7.77
CA ALA A 143 8.32 -4.96 7.29
C ALA A 143 8.22 -5.10 5.76
N LYS A 144 9.10 -4.43 5.01
CA LYS A 144 9.17 -4.56 3.53
C LYS A 144 9.38 -6.00 3.11
N LYS A 145 10.30 -6.71 3.76
CA LYS A 145 10.57 -8.14 3.49
C LYS A 145 9.31 -9.00 3.67
N TYR A 146 8.56 -8.80 4.75
CA TYR A 146 7.31 -9.55 4.94
C TYR A 146 6.22 -9.17 3.95
N ALA A 147 6.09 -7.90 3.54
CA ALA A 147 5.14 -7.53 2.50
C ALA A 147 5.49 -8.22 1.17
N LEU A 148 6.78 -8.27 0.80
CA LEU A 148 7.24 -9.02 -0.37
C LEU A 148 6.96 -10.52 -0.24
N LEU A 149 7.19 -11.13 0.92
CA LEU A 149 6.82 -12.53 1.18
C LEU A 149 5.30 -12.75 1.04
N ALA A 150 4.46 -11.82 1.48
CA ALA A 150 3.02 -11.89 1.26
C ALA A 150 2.65 -11.90 -0.24
N ILE A 151 3.37 -11.13 -1.07
CA ILE A 151 3.24 -11.17 -2.54
C ILE A 151 3.68 -12.54 -3.09
N THR A 152 4.76 -13.13 -2.58
CA THR A 152 5.19 -14.46 -3.05
C THR A 152 4.15 -15.55 -2.79
N GLU A 153 3.41 -15.45 -1.67
CA GLU A 153 2.33 -16.38 -1.33
C GLU A 153 1.05 -16.09 -2.13
N ARG A 154 0.72 -14.80 -2.33
CA ARG A 154 -0.51 -14.32 -2.98
C ARG A 154 -0.27 -13.02 -3.75
N TRP A 155 0.27 -13.16 -4.96
CA TRP A 155 0.58 -12.03 -5.85
C TRP A 155 -0.65 -11.29 -6.37
N ASP A 156 -1.82 -11.93 -6.29
CA ASP A 156 -3.12 -11.45 -6.75
C ASP A 156 -3.86 -10.57 -5.72
N ARG A 157 -3.23 -10.30 -4.56
CA ARG A 157 -3.81 -9.46 -3.50
C ARG A 157 -3.27 -8.04 -3.55
N ALA A 158 -4.15 -7.04 -3.45
CA ALA A 158 -3.77 -5.63 -3.48
C ALA A 158 -3.11 -5.14 -2.18
N GLU A 159 -3.45 -5.75 -1.04
CA GLU A 159 -3.05 -5.29 0.30
C GLU A 159 -1.53 -5.22 0.51
N PRO A 160 -0.72 -6.23 0.10
CA PRO A 160 0.73 -6.16 0.27
C PRO A 160 1.38 -5.04 -0.55
N TYR A 161 0.88 -4.76 -1.75
CA TYR A 161 1.37 -3.65 -2.58
C TYR A 161 1.06 -2.31 -1.93
N LEU A 162 -0.16 -2.13 -1.38
CA LEU A 162 -0.49 -0.92 -0.64
C LEU A 162 0.42 -0.72 0.57
N LEU A 163 0.73 -1.79 1.30
CA LEU A 163 1.61 -1.70 2.45
C LEU A 163 3.06 -1.33 2.07
N LEU A 164 3.60 -1.89 0.98
CA LEU A 164 4.89 -1.46 0.44
C LEU A 164 4.87 0.02 0.05
N GLY A 165 3.79 0.46 -0.59
CA GLY A 165 3.60 1.87 -0.92
C GLY A 165 3.49 2.76 0.32
N ASP A 166 2.76 2.33 1.35
CA ASP A 166 2.63 3.07 2.61
C ASP A 166 4.00 3.19 3.30
N ILE A 167 4.80 2.11 3.36
CA ILE A 167 6.16 2.14 3.93
C ILE A 167 7.04 3.13 3.15
N ALA A 168 7.08 3.06 1.82
CA ALA A 168 7.87 3.96 1.00
C ALA A 168 7.40 5.42 1.13
N PHE A 169 6.09 5.65 1.23
CA PHE A 169 5.52 6.97 1.45
C PHE A 169 5.92 7.56 2.80
N GLU A 170 5.98 6.75 3.87
CA GLU A 170 6.49 7.19 5.16
C GLU A 170 7.97 7.61 5.08
N VAL A 171 8.80 6.85 4.35
CA VAL A 171 10.21 7.21 4.10
C VAL A 171 10.28 8.56 3.37
N GLY A 172 9.47 8.79 2.33
CA GLY A 172 9.47 10.06 1.59
C GLY A 172 9.06 11.29 2.44
N LYS A 173 8.34 11.08 3.55
CA LYS A 173 7.98 12.15 4.49
C LYS A 173 9.08 12.49 5.49
N ASP A 174 10.10 11.65 5.63
CA ASP A 174 11.22 11.93 6.51
C ASP A 174 11.94 13.20 6.02
N LYS A 175 12.10 14.16 6.92
CA LYS A 175 12.71 15.47 6.62
C LYS A 175 14.22 15.47 6.83
N ASP A 176 14.74 14.43 7.48
CA ASP A 176 16.17 14.28 7.72
C ASP A 176 16.87 13.66 6.50
N LEU A 177 16.09 13.08 5.58
CA LEU A 177 16.56 12.62 4.27
C LEU A 177 16.78 13.78 3.29
N SER A 178 17.70 13.58 2.36
CA SER A 178 17.88 14.51 1.25
C SER A 178 16.61 14.57 0.39
N ASP A 179 16.36 15.70 -0.28
CA ASP A 179 15.20 15.81 -1.16
C ASP A 179 15.23 14.78 -2.29
N PHE A 180 16.42 14.38 -2.75
CA PHE A 180 16.56 13.29 -3.73
C PHE A 180 16.04 11.96 -3.20
N ASP A 181 16.47 11.55 -2.00
CA ASP A 181 16.06 10.27 -1.40
C ASP A 181 14.56 10.26 -1.09
N ARG A 182 14.03 11.41 -0.66
CA ARG A 182 12.59 11.59 -0.42
C ARG A 182 11.78 11.42 -1.71
N ILE A 183 12.26 12.01 -2.80
CA ILE A 183 11.65 11.88 -4.13
C ILE A 183 11.70 10.43 -4.61
N GLU A 184 12.83 9.75 -4.47
CA GLU A 184 12.97 8.34 -4.82
C GLU A 184 11.97 7.47 -4.05
N ALA A 185 11.82 7.71 -2.75
CA ALA A 185 10.84 7.02 -1.91
C ALA A 185 9.38 7.30 -2.34
N PHE A 186 9.05 8.53 -2.78
CA PHE A 186 7.74 8.82 -3.35
C PHE A 186 7.50 8.10 -4.68
N TYR A 187 8.51 7.98 -5.54
CA TYR A 187 8.41 7.18 -6.77
C TYR A 187 8.26 5.68 -6.50
N GLU A 188 8.95 5.16 -5.47
CA GLU A 188 8.73 3.80 -5.00
C GLU A 188 7.28 3.61 -4.51
N ALA A 189 6.76 4.57 -3.73
CA ALA A 189 5.36 4.53 -3.29
C ALA A 189 4.38 4.54 -4.47
N GLU A 190 4.60 5.42 -5.45
CA GLU A 190 3.82 5.49 -6.69
C GLU A 190 3.80 4.14 -7.41
N HIS A 191 4.97 3.50 -7.57
CA HIS A 191 5.10 2.20 -8.23
C HIS A 191 4.18 1.16 -7.58
N TRP A 192 4.25 1.05 -6.25
CA TRP A 192 3.47 0.07 -5.50
C TRP A 192 1.97 0.36 -5.53
N TYR A 193 1.56 1.62 -5.38
CA TYR A 193 0.16 1.98 -5.48
C TYR A 193 -0.40 1.76 -6.90
N LYS A 194 0.38 2.05 -7.95
CA LYS A 194 0.00 1.73 -9.34
C LYS A 194 -0.17 0.23 -9.53
N ALA A 195 0.72 -0.60 -8.98
CA ALA A 195 0.56 -2.05 -9.02
C ALA A 195 -0.76 -2.48 -8.36
N ALA A 196 -1.10 -1.92 -7.19
CA ALA A 196 -2.36 -2.20 -6.50
C ALA A 196 -3.61 -1.83 -7.34
N THR A 197 -3.58 -0.73 -8.12
CA THR A 197 -4.71 -0.36 -9.00
C THR A 197 -5.04 -1.40 -10.08
N LYS A 198 -4.10 -2.29 -10.41
CA LYS A 198 -4.27 -3.34 -11.42
C LYS A 198 -4.85 -4.63 -10.85
N MET A 199 -4.91 -4.75 -9.53
CA MET A 199 -5.41 -5.95 -8.86
C MET A 199 -6.94 -5.99 -8.88
N LYS A 200 -7.49 -7.16 -9.16
CA LYS A 200 -8.92 -7.44 -9.00
C LYS A 200 -9.12 -8.22 -7.71
N PRO A 201 -10.25 -8.04 -6.99
CA PRO A 201 -10.54 -8.85 -5.80
C PRO A 201 -10.43 -10.34 -6.14
N PRO A 202 -9.52 -11.09 -5.51
CA PRO A 202 -9.37 -12.50 -5.82
C PRO A 202 -10.46 -13.31 -5.14
N ILE A 203 -10.69 -14.53 -5.63
CA ILE A 203 -11.49 -15.48 -4.87
C ILE A 203 -10.66 -15.92 -3.66
N SER A 204 -11.17 -15.65 -2.46
CA SER A 204 -10.49 -15.93 -1.20
C SER A 204 -11.48 -16.46 -0.17
N SER A 205 -11.06 -17.50 0.57
CA SER A 205 -11.77 -17.96 1.77
C SER A 205 -11.40 -17.16 3.03
N LEU A 206 -10.41 -16.27 2.91
CA LEU A 206 -9.99 -15.34 3.95
C LEU A 206 -10.46 -13.92 3.67
N PHE A 207 -10.43 -13.09 4.70
CA PHE A 207 -10.76 -11.68 4.65
C PHE A 207 -9.97 -10.95 3.56
N LEU A 208 -10.66 -10.07 2.85
CA LEU A 208 -10.10 -9.12 1.90
C LEU A 208 -10.40 -7.72 2.42
N HIS A 209 -9.44 -6.81 2.27
CA HIS A 209 -9.65 -5.42 2.60
C HIS A 209 -10.30 -4.70 1.41
N GLY A 210 -11.61 -4.55 1.44
CA GLY A 210 -12.36 -4.07 0.28
C GLY A 210 -11.87 -2.76 -0.34
N PRO A 211 -11.57 -1.72 0.45
CA PRO A 211 -11.03 -0.46 -0.07
C PRO A 211 -9.76 -0.63 -0.91
N SER A 212 -8.92 -1.64 -0.62
CA SER A 212 -7.68 -1.92 -1.35
C SER A 212 -7.89 -2.27 -2.82
N TYR A 213 -9.10 -2.68 -3.20
CA TYR A 213 -9.46 -3.02 -4.58
C TYR A 213 -10.39 -1.99 -5.23
N ALA A 214 -10.60 -0.85 -4.57
CA ALA A 214 -11.43 0.23 -5.06
C ALA A 214 -10.68 1.56 -4.98
N PHE A 215 -11.11 2.47 -4.10
CA PHE A 215 -10.63 3.85 -4.06
C PHE A 215 -9.27 4.00 -3.37
N LEU A 216 -8.87 3.10 -2.47
CA LEU A 216 -7.72 3.34 -1.59
C LEU A 216 -6.39 3.49 -2.34
N PRO A 217 -6.06 2.66 -3.35
CA PRO A 217 -4.85 2.90 -4.16
C PRO A 217 -4.84 4.27 -4.86
N TYR A 218 -5.99 4.72 -5.36
CA TYR A 218 -6.11 6.02 -6.02
C TYR A 218 -5.98 7.17 -5.03
N GLU A 219 -6.58 7.04 -3.84
CA GLU A 219 -6.42 8.03 -2.75
C GLU A 219 -4.95 8.17 -2.33
N ARG A 220 -4.23 7.05 -2.23
CA ARG A 220 -2.79 7.04 -1.95
C ARG A 220 -1.96 7.66 -3.08
N LEU A 221 -2.30 7.37 -4.34
CA LEU A 221 -1.69 8.04 -5.48
C LEU A 221 -1.89 9.56 -5.45
N CYS A 222 -3.08 10.06 -5.08
CA CYS A 222 -3.29 11.49 -4.91
C CYS A 222 -2.31 12.11 -3.89
N GLN A 223 -2.07 11.41 -2.78
CA GLN A 223 -1.12 11.88 -1.76
C GLN A 223 0.30 11.93 -2.31
N VAL A 224 0.74 10.91 -3.05
CA VAL A 224 2.05 10.92 -3.72
C VAL A 224 2.14 12.07 -4.71
N TYR A 225 1.16 12.23 -5.59
CA TYR A 225 1.20 13.27 -6.62
C TYR A 225 1.14 14.69 -6.07
N ASP A 226 0.35 14.92 -5.02
CA ASP A 226 0.36 16.19 -4.28
C ASP A 226 1.75 16.45 -3.69
N ARG A 227 2.30 15.42 -3.04
CA ARG A 227 3.68 15.36 -2.56
C ARG A 227 4.67 15.21 -3.69
N THR A 228 4.39 15.44 -4.96
CA THR A 228 5.43 15.57 -6.00
C THR A 228 5.08 16.70 -6.97
N CYS A 229 4.14 17.57 -6.56
CA CYS A 229 3.58 18.65 -7.36
C CYS A 229 3.03 18.23 -8.74
N ARG A 230 2.64 16.95 -8.87
CA ARG A 230 2.00 16.38 -10.07
C ARG A 230 0.48 16.51 -9.96
N TRP A 231 0.01 17.75 -9.78
CA TRP A 231 -1.38 18.03 -9.43
C TRP A 231 -2.40 17.56 -10.47
N GLN A 232 -2.05 17.55 -11.76
CA GLN A 232 -2.93 16.98 -12.80
C GLN A 232 -3.20 15.49 -12.55
N ASP A 233 -2.14 14.70 -12.26
CA ASP A 233 -2.29 13.30 -11.90
C ASP A 233 -3.08 13.13 -10.60
N ALA A 234 -2.87 14.01 -9.62
CA ALA A 234 -3.62 14.01 -8.35
C ALA A 234 -5.13 14.22 -8.58
N ILE A 235 -5.51 15.18 -9.44
CA ILE A 235 -6.91 15.45 -9.81
C ILE A 235 -7.53 14.25 -10.51
N GLU A 236 -6.86 13.67 -11.50
CA GLU A 236 -7.37 12.51 -12.24
C GLU A 236 -7.68 11.33 -11.31
N ASN A 237 -6.77 11.05 -10.36
CA ASN A 237 -6.98 10.00 -9.37
C ASN A 237 -8.05 10.38 -8.33
N GLY A 238 -8.13 11.65 -7.93
CA GLY A 238 -9.17 12.16 -7.04
C GLY A 238 -10.57 12.02 -7.61
N LEU A 239 -10.73 12.25 -8.92
CA LEU A 239 -11.98 12.01 -9.64
C LEU A 239 -12.35 10.52 -9.66
N VAL A 240 -11.38 9.61 -9.73
CA VAL A 240 -11.64 8.17 -9.56
C VAL A 240 -12.13 7.87 -8.14
N VAL A 241 -11.50 8.45 -7.10
CA VAL A 241 -11.95 8.29 -5.71
C VAL A 241 -13.39 8.74 -5.54
N LEU A 242 -13.79 9.89 -6.10
CA LEU A 242 -15.16 10.41 -6.03
C LEU A 242 -16.20 9.53 -6.75
N LYS A 243 -15.80 8.70 -7.73
CA LYS A 243 -16.72 7.70 -8.32
C LYS A 243 -17.14 6.64 -7.30
N PHE A 244 -16.26 6.30 -6.37
CA PHE A 244 -16.56 5.39 -5.26
C PHE A 244 -17.21 6.16 -4.10
N LEU A 245 -16.59 7.23 -3.63
CA LEU A 245 -16.98 7.99 -2.45
C LEU A 245 -17.57 9.35 -2.84
N LYS A 246 -18.77 9.33 -3.43
CA LYS A 246 -19.44 10.50 -4.06
C LYS A 246 -19.52 11.75 -3.18
N THR A 247 -19.52 11.61 -1.86
CA THR A 247 -19.69 12.70 -0.89
C THR A 247 -18.45 12.93 -0.03
N LEU A 248 -17.26 12.58 -0.51
CA LEU A 248 -16.02 12.80 0.25
C LEU A 248 -15.56 14.26 0.14
N ASP A 249 -16.10 15.13 1.00
CA ASP A 249 -15.83 16.58 1.01
C ASP A 249 -14.34 16.95 1.09
N SER A 250 -13.51 16.11 1.72
CA SER A 250 -12.06 16.33 1.75
C SER A 250 -11.43 16.19 0.37
N MET A 251 -11.84 15.20 -0.42
CA MET A 251 -11.29 14.98 -1.76
C MET A 251 -11.72 16.09 -2.72
N SER A 252 -12.98 16.53 -2.67
CA SER A 252 -13.46 17.65 -3.48
C SER A 252 -12.69 18.94 -3.18
N ARG A 253 -12.40 19.22 -1.90
CA ARG A 253 -11.58 20.38 -1.51
C ARG A 253 -10.14 20.26 -2.00
N ASN A 254 -9.54 19.08 -1.90
CA ASN A 254 -8.18 18.85 -2.41
C ASN A 254 -8.11 19.08 -3.92
N ILE A 255 -9.08 18.59 -4.69
CA ILE A 255 -9.17 18.83 -6.14
C ILE A 255 -9.21 20.33 -6.44
N GLN A 256 -10.04 21.11 -5.75
CA GLN A 256 -10.10 22.58 -5.94
C GLN A 256 -8.77 23.27 -5.64
N VAL A 257 -8.05 22.80 -4.61
CA VAL A 257 -6.71 23.31 -4.29
C VAL A 257 -5.72 22.98 -5.40
N TRP A 258 -5.72 21.75 -5.90
CA TRP A 258 -4.86 21.32 -7.00
C TRP A 258 -5.18 22.05 -8.31
N GLU A 259 -6.45 22.28 -8.64
CA GLU A 259 -6.87 23.07 -9.80
C GLU A 259 -6.35 24.51 -9.71
N LYS A 260 -6.47 25.13 -8.52
CA LYS A 260 -5.91 26.47 -8.28
C LYS A 260 -4.40 26.46 -8.42
N ASN A 261 -3.71 25.45 -7.89
CA ASN A 261 -2.25 25.35 -7.99
C ASN A 261 -1.80 25.21 -9.45
N LEU A 262 -2.52 24.42 -10.28
CA LEU A 262 -2.26 24.30 -11.72
C LEU A 262 -2.39 25.65 -12.45
N GLN A 263 -3.32 26.52 -12.05
CA GLN A 263 -3.48 27.86 -12.64
C GLN A 263 -2.37 28.84 -12.27
N VAL A 264 -1.60 28.55 -11.20
CA VAL A 264 -0.47 29.39 -10.74
C VAL A 264 0.85 28.92 -11.37
N ILE A 265 0.90 27.72 -11.94
CA ILE A 265 2.04 27.31 -12.78
C ILE A 265 2.02 28.23 -14.01
N PRO A 266 3.12 28.93 -14.33
CA PRO A 266 3.20 29.70 -15.56
C PRO A 266 2.82 28.80 -16.74
N GLU A 267 1.96 29.27 -17.66
CA GLU A 267 1.46 28.51 -18.82
C GLU A 267 2.57 27.89 -19.70
N ASN A 268 3.82 28.32 -19.48
CA ASN A 268 5.00 27.88 -20.19
C ASN A 268 5.80 26.91 -19.32
N ARG A 269 5.99 25.69 -19.82
CA ARG A 269 6.84 24.68 -19.17
C ARG A 269 8.19 25.30 -18.78
N SER A 270 8.60 25.12 -17.53
CA SER A 270 9.88 25.63 -17.05
C SER A 270 10.98 24.71 -17.56
N ILE A 271 11.89 25.18 -18.40
CA ILE A 271 13.07 24.41 -18.79
C ILE A 271 14.23 24.95 -17.97
N LEU A 272 14.77 24.15 -17.06
CA LEU A 272 15.99 24.46 -16.36
C LEU A 272 17.16 24.02 -17.23
N VAL A 273 18.10 24.92 -17.47
CA VAL A 273 19.22 24.69 -18.36
C VAL A 273 20.51 25.03 -17.62
N PHE A 274 21.34 24.02 -17.38
CA PHE A 274 22.63 24.16 -16.73
C PHE A 274 23.75 24.22 -17.78
N ALA A 275 24.38 25.38 -17.94
CA ALA A 275 25.36 25.65 -18.99
C ALA A 275 26.50 26.53 -18.48
N ARG A 276 27.72 25.97 -18.45
CA ARG A 276 28.94 26.70 -18.12
C ARG A 276 29.68 27.05 -19.40
N GLY A 277 29.36 28.20 -19.97
CA GLY A 277 29.95 28.70 -21.21
C GLY A 277 28.93 29.05 -22.28
N ALA A 278 27.70 28.53 -22.19
CA ALA A 278 26.49 28.90 -22.95
C ALA A 278 26.58 28.88 -24.49
N GLU A 279 27.74 28.65 -25.11
CA GLU A 279 27.91 28.75 -26.56
C GLU A 279 27.11 27.71 -27.34
N PHE A 280 26.96 26.48 -26.83
CA PHE A 280 26.19 25.42 -27.51
C PHE A 280 24.72 25.42 -27.09
N ILE A 281 24.46 25.76 -25.84
CA ILE A 281 23.11 25.70 -25.26
C ILE A 281 22.28 26.98 -25.49
N ALA A 282 22.89 28.15 -25.60
CA ALA A 282 22.15 29.40 -25.79
C ALA A 282 21.18 29.37 -26.98
N PRO A 283 21.53 28.81 -28.16
CA PRO A 283 20.59 28.67 -29.27
C PRO A 283 19.40 27.75 -28.96
N ILE A 284 19.60 26.71 -28.14
CA ILE A 284 18.56 25.77 -27.73
C ILE A 284 17.62 26.43 -26.72
N ALA A 285 18.19 27.11 -25.71
CA ALA A 285 17.42 27.90 -24.76
C ALA A 285 16.60 28.98 -25.46
N GLU A 286 17.22 29.72 -26.39
CA GLU A 286 16.56 30.74 -27.20
C GLU A 286 15.44 30.14 -28.08
N TYR A 287 15.67 28.97 -28.67
CA TYR A 287 14.63 28.23 -29.41
C TYR A 287 13.42 27.95 -28.53
N PHE A 288 13.63 27.40 -27.33
CA PHE A 288 12.53 27.12 -26.41
C PHE A 288 11.84 28.40 -25.93
N THR A 289 12.58 29.46 -25.59
CA THR A 289 12.00 30.76 -25.24
C THR A 289 11.13 31.31 -26.38
N LYS A 290 11.58 31.21 -27.64
CA LYS A 290 10.81 31.65 -28.84
C LYS A 290 9.52 30.85 -29.06
N HIS A 291 9.42 29.64 -28.49
CA HIS A 291 8.24 28.77 -28.60
C HIS A 291 7.40 28.78 -27.31
N ASN A 292 7.46 29.86 -26.53
CA ASN A 292 6.71 30.04 -25.29
C ASN A 292 7.02 28.96 -24.23
N TYR A 293 8.30 28.62 -24.05
CA TYR A 293 8.76 27.88 -22.88
C TYR A 293 9.43 28.84 -21.89
N ASN A 294 9.28 28.58 -20.59
CA ASN A 294 9.88 29.38 -19.52
C ASN A 294 11.30 28.85 -19.25
N VAL A 295 12.29 29.31 -20.00
CA VAL A 295 13.66 28.80 -19.89
C VAL A 295 14.43 29.56 -18.82
N ALA A 296 14.98 28.85 -17.84
CA ALA A 296 15.86 29.38 -16.81
C ALA A 296 17.28 28.82 -17.01
N LEU A 297 18.23 29.70 -17.32
CA LEU A 297 19.64 29.37 -17.50
C LEU A 297 20.40 29.54 -16.19
N HIS A 298 21.17 28.52 -15.82
CA HIS A 298 21.99 28.48 -14.62
C HIS A 298 23.43 28.09 -14.99
N GLU A 299 24.41 28.84 -14.49
CA GLU A 299 25.83 28.56 -14.76
C GLU A 299 26.39 27.38 -13.97
N ARG A 300 25.68 26.95 -12.91
CA ARG A 300 26.05 25.86 -12.01
C ARG A 300 24.83 25.06 -11.64
N PHE A 301 25.01 23.74 -11.57
CA PHE A 301 24.02 22.85 -10.98
C PHE A 301 23.81 23.18 -9.50
N ASP A 302 22.56 23.38 -9.13
CA ASP A 302 22.10 23.52 -7.76
C ASP A 302 20.93 22.53 -7.60
N SER A 303 21.11 21.56 -6.70
CA SER A 303 20.08 20.55 -6.43
C SER A 303 18.79 21.18 -5.93
N ASP A 304 18.86 22.36 -5.30
CA ASP A 304 17.68 23.05 -4.76
C ASP A 304 16.79 23.62 -5.88
N LEU A 305 17.33 23.78 -7.09
CA LEU A 305 16.53 24.13 -8.28
C LEU A 305 15.70 22.94 -8.79
N LEU A 306 16.06 21.72 -8.39
CA LEU A 306 15.25 20.53 -8.63
C LEU A 306 14.22 20.28 -7.50
N THR A 307 14.31 20.99 -6.37
CA THR A 307 13.47 20.71 -5.21
C THR A 307 12.13 21.46 -5.26
N PHE A 308 11.18 20.72 -5.82
CA PHE A 308 9.81 20.52 -5.39
C PHE A 308 8.76 21.63 -5.42
N CYS A 309 8.95 22.83 -4.89
CA CYS A 309 7.76 23.64 -4.56
C CYS A 309 7.68 25.02 -5.18
N HIS A 310 8.77 25.54 -5.77
CA HIS A 310 8.78 26.96 -6.15
C HIS A 310 9.16 27.27 -7.60
N LYS A 311 9.60 26.27 -8.39
CA LYS A 311 9.78 26.33 -9.87
C LYS A 311 10.38 24.99 -10.37
N PRO A 312 9.66 23.86 -10.36
CA PRO A 312 10.20 22.66 -10.97
C PRO A 312 10.39 22.93 -12.47
N GLY A 313 11.62 22.80 -12.96
CA GLY A 313 11.82 22.68 -14.39
C GLY A 313 11.15 21.40 -14.87
N ASP A 314 10.14 21.50 -15.72
CA ASP A 314 9.52 20.38 -16.45
C ASP A 314 10.55 19.61 -17.28
N ILE A 315 11.62 20.27 -17.72
CA ILE A 315 12.74 19.68 -18.45
C ILE A 315 14.03 20.27 -17.91
N VAL A 316 15.00 19.40 -17.61
CA VAL A 316 16.34 19.81 -17.18
C VAL A 316 17.35 19.43 -18.27
N PHE A 317 18.04 20.42 -18.84
CA PHE A 317 19.12 20.21 -19.81
C PHE A 317 20.48 20.51 -19.18
N PHE A 318 21.47 19.68 -19.51
CA PHE A 318 22.85 19.86 -19.11
C PHE A 318 23.74 19.98 -20.35
N GLU A 319 24.60 20.99 -20.40
CA GLU A 319 25.66 21.07 -21.41
C GLU A 319 26.67 19.96 -21.13
N TRP A 320 27.01 19.16 -22.15
CA TRP A 320 28.06 18.14 -22.01
C TRP A 320 29.34 18.80 -21.51
N CYS A 321 29.98 18.17 -20.51
CA CYS A 321 31.22 18.60 -19.85
C CYS A 321 31.10 19.59 -18.68
N ASP A 322 29.93 19.74 -18.03
CA ASP A 322 29.96 20.36 -16.71
C ASP A 322 30.70 19.42 -15.73
N VAL A 323 31.94 19.79 -15.41
CA VAL A 323 32.80 19.11 -14.42
C VAL A 323 32.04 18.91 -13.10
N ASN A 324 31.06 19.76 -12.79
CA ASN A 324 30.21 19.63 -11.61
C ASN A 324 29.21 18.46 -11.67
N VAL A 325 28.70 18.07 -12.84
CA VAL A 325 27.83 16.86 -12.97
C VAL A 325 28.69 15.60 -12.86
N VAL A 326 29.90 15.64 -13.42
CA VAL A 326 30.89 14.57 -13.29
C VAL A 326 31.40 14.47 -11.84
N GLU A 327 31.62 15.59 -11.14
CA GLU A 327 32.00 15.62 -9.72
C GLU A 327 30.83 15.24 -8.81
N ALA A 328 29.59 15.67 -9.07
CA ALA A 328 28.42 15.25 -8.31
C ALA A 328 28.05 13.77 -8.50
N THR A 329 28.38 13.19 -9.65
CA THR A 329 28.24 11.74 -9.89
C THR A 329 29.44 10.94 -9.34
N ARG A 330 30.64 11.53 -9.29
CA ARG A 330 31.86 10.90 -8.71
C ARG A 330 31.99 11.08 -7.20
N SER A 331 31.37 12.09 -6.59
CA SER A 331 31.37 12.29 -5.13
C SER A 331 30.55 11.23 -4.38
N ARG A 332 29.78 10.40 -5.10
CA ARG A 332 29.20 9.14 -4.59
C ARG A 332 30.26 8.08 -4.29
N GLU A 333 31.49 8.23 -4.78
CA GLU A 333 32.64 7.41 -4.41
C GLU A 333 33.63 8.22 -3.57
N LYS A 334 33.36 8.35 -2.28
CA LYS A 334 34.41 8.30 -1.24
C LYS A 334 33.78 8.05 0.13
N PRO A 335 33.88 6.83 0.67
CA PRO A 335 33.79 6.63 2.09
C PRO A 335 35.10 7.14 2.73
N ALA A 336 34.96 7.89 3.82
CA ALA A 336 35.95 7.97 4.89
C ALA A 336 35.23 7.66 6.20
#